data_AF-A0A9J6FWV3-F1
#
_entry.id   AF-A0A9J6FWV3-F1
#
_cell.length_a   1.000
_cell.length_b   1.000
_cell.length_c   1.000
_cell.angle_alpha   90.00
_cell.angle_beta   90.00
_cell.angle_gamma   90.00
#
_symmetry.space_group_name_H-M   'P 1'
#
loop_
_entity.id
_entity.type
_entity.pdbx_description
1 polymer ?
#
loop_
_entity_poly.entity_id
_entity_poly.type
_entity_poly.pdbx_seq_one_letter_code
_entity_poly.pdbx_strand_id
1 'polypeptide(L)'
;MHAPFGLLASPQHQPPGSSLLRYFMLSDAFGGAVKTRESERQVDANSGHRPFGGVTRCGDPAVILRFYHEKCKPFFIGDEQMGFIRPNDWVHLAPYKDAFHYDNKTNRVTLNPAWKTYEERSAKVADVLQDIRRKKIFKTLNGWRNECYDVSARYGDKPAMKMERAATCLFGLKRYGVHINGFVRRPDGSMSVWFQRRAATKETFPNKVDNMVTGGFCVGYTLMQCVRKEAQEEASLPDHLLNAIRPAGNVSFVYEDDRGIFPETIFVFDLELPEDFQPLCSDNEVDNFYLMTIPEVKNLVLSDEFKITSCPILLDFLVRHHFLSPDEEPNYCQLIDTVHMPLHNFYPSALVPTGVESKHRFHNNSSAI
;
A
#
# COMPACT_ATOMS: atom_id res chain seq x y z
N MET A 1 -29.88 -40.04 42.14
CA MET A 1 -30.94 -39.02 42.14
C MET A 1 -30.55 -37.95 41.13
N HIS A 2 -31.44 -37.68 40.19
CA HIS A 2 -31.24 -36.79 39.05
C HIS A 2 -31.55 -35.31 39.39
N ALA A 3 -30.76 -34.42 38.77
CA ALA A 3 -31.04 -33.03 38.36
C ALA A 3 -31.18 -31.91 39.44
N PRO A 4 -31.00 -30.61 39.10
CA PRO A 4 -30.78 -30.03 37.76
C PRO A 4 -29.59 -29.04 37.59
N PHE A 5 -29.26 -28.85 36.32
CA PHE A 5 -28.47 -27.76 35.72
C PHE A 5 -29.02 -26.38 36.08
N GLY A 6 -28.12 -25.45 36.45
CA GLY A 6 -28.41 -24.04 36.67
C GLY A 6 -27.74 -23.15 35.61
N LEU A 7 -28.58 -22.59 34.74
CA LEU A 7 -28.44 -21.41 33.87
C LEU A 7 -27.03 -20.97 33.41
N LEU A 8 -26.73 -21.27 32.15
CA LEU A 8 -25.88 -20.46 31.28
C LEU A 8 -26.50 -19.06 31.13
N ALA A 9 -25.76 -18.03 31.50
CA ALA A 9 -26.09 -16.66 31.15
C ALA A 9 -26.04 -16.50 29.63
N SER A 10 -27.12 -16.00 29.05
CA SER A 10 -27.25 -15.69 27.63
C SER A 10 -26.14 -14.73 27.16
N PRO A 11 -25.57 -14.91 25.94
CA PRO A 11 -24.72 -13.90 25.35
C PRO A 11 -25.57 -12.66 25.08
N GLN A 12 -25.20 -11.54 25.71
CA GLN A 12 -25.75 -10.23 25.36
C GLN A 12 -25.48 -9.99 23.88
N HIS A 13 -26.55 -9.69 23.13
CA HIS A 13 -26.52 -9.27 21.73
C HIS A 13 -25.48 -8.17 21.52
N GLN A 14 -24.37 -8.48 20.84
CA GLN A 14 -23.59 -7.46 20.16
C GLN A 14 -24.41 -6.94 18.97
N PRO A 15 -24.45 -5.60 18.75
CA PRO A 15 -25.18 -5.04 17.63
C PRO A 15 -24.55 -5.50 16.30
N PRO A 16 -25.35 -5.81 15.27
CA PRO A 16 -24.84 -6.27 13.98
C PRO A 16 -24.29 -5.07 13.20
N GLY A 17 -22.98 -4.82 13.27
CA GLY A 17 -22.34 -3.89 12.33
C GLY A 17 -21.03 -3.24 12.77
N SER A 18 -19.93 -4.01 12.88
CA SER A 18 -18.58 -3.44 13.02
C SER A 18 -17.48 -4.43 12.63
N SER A 19 -17.62 -5.13 11.50
CA SER A 19 -16.51 -5.95 10.98
C SER A 19 -15.43 -5.02 10.40
N LEU A 20 -14.16 -5.23 10.76
CA LEU A 20 -13.02 -4.54 10.13
C LEU A 20 -13.05 -4.75 8.61
N LEU A 21 -13.46 -5.93 8.16
CA LEU A 21 -13.65 -6.23 6.74
C LEU A 21 -14.70 -5.32 6.11
N ARG A 22 -15.79 -4.96 6.82
CA ARG A 22 -16.73 -3.95 6.32
C ARG A 22 -16.04 -2.60 6.12
N TYR A 23 -15.06 -2.20 6.94
CA TYR A 23 -14.30 -0.96 6.73
C TYR A 23 -13.32 -1.09 5.55
N PHE A 24 -12.60 -2.21 5.45
CA PHE A 24 -11.70 -2.51 4.33
C PHE A 24 -12.46 -2.67 2.99
N MET A 25 -13.71 -3.13 3.01
CA MET A 25 -14.54 -3.40 1.82
C MET A 25 -15.57 -2.30 1.51
N LEU A 26 -16.05 -1.51 2.49
CA LEU A 26 -17.02 -0.41 2.32
C LEU A 26 -16.36 0.97 2.23
N SER A 27 -15.05 1.06 2.05
CA SER A 27 -14.45 2.29 1.49
C SER A 27 -14.80 2.48 0.01
N ASP A 28 -16.08 2.26 -0.35
CA ASP A 28 -16.77 2.60 -1.60
C ASP A 28 -16.75 4.13 -1.89
N ALA A 29 -15.84 4.89 -1.28
CA ALA A 29 -15.87 6.34 -1.22
C ALA A 29 -14.49 6.98 -1.49
N PHE A 30 -13.80 6.56 -2.55
CA PHE A 30 -12.97 7.53 -3.29
C PHE A 30 -13.90 8.43 -4.15
N GLY A 31 -14.63 9.31 -3.46
CA GLY A 31 -15.38 10.41 -4.07
C GLY A 31 -16.73 10.78 -3.41
N GLY A 32 -16.70 11.72 -2.45
CA GLY A 32 -17.80 12.67 -2.22
C GLY A 32 -18.95 12.25 -1.29
N ALA A 33 -19.13 13.03 -0.23
CA ALA A 33 -20.22 12.96 0.75
C ALA A 33 -21.63 12.99 0.14
N VAL A 34 -22.60 12.25 0.70
CA VAL A 34 -23.99 12.72 0.97
C VAL A 34 -24.63 11.85 2.08
N LYS A 35 -25.24 12.54 3.06
CA LYS A 35 -26.11 12.04 4.13
C LYS A 35 -27.27 11.19 3.60
N THR A 36 -27.53 10.03 4.17
CA THR A 36 -28.80 9.33 3.96
C THR A 36 -29.89 9.92 4.86
N ARG A 37 -30.82 10.67 4.25
CA ARG A 37 -32.19 10.80 4.75
C ARG A 37 -33.13 10.11 3.77
N GLU A 38 -34.03 9.32 4.32
CA GLU A 38 -35.07 8.56 3.64
C GLU A 38 -35.95 9.43 2.72
N SER A 39 -36.34 8.89 1.55
CA SER A 39 -37.73 8.77 1.06
C SER A 39 -37.84 8.73 -0.48
N GLU A 40 -38.49 7.67 -0.96
CA GLU A 40 -39.48 7.57 -2.05
C GLU A 40 -39.29 8.19 -3.47
N ARG A 41 -39.69 7.35 -4.44
CA ARG A 41 -40.29 7.59 -5.80
C ARG A 41 -39.38 7.64 -7.04
N GLN A 42 -39.42 6.52 -7.76
CA GLN A 42 -39.91 6.34 -9.15
C GLN A 42 -39.75 7.52 -10.13
N VAL A 43 -39.05 7.30 -11.25
CA VAL A 43 -39.49 7.56 -12.66
C VAL A 43 -38.29 7.67 -13.64
N ASP A 44 -38.45 6.91 -14.75
CA ASP A 44 -37.99 7.02 -16.13
C ASP A 44 -36.54 6.82 -16.66
N ALA A 45 -36.58 6.11 -17.79
CA ALA A 45 -35.55 5.72 -18.74
C ALA A 45 -35.18 6.86 -19.71
N ASN A 46 -34.10 6.64 -20.45
CA ASN A 46 -33.51 7.43 -21.54
C ASN A 46 -32.60 8.61 -21.14
N SER A 47 -31.33 8.30 -20.89
CA SER A 47 -30.21 8.95 -21.59
C SER A 47 -28.96 8.08 -21.50
N GLY A 48 -28.34 7.84 -22.66
CA GLY A 48 -27.13 7.05 -22.79
C GLY A 48 -25.92 7.79 -22.24
N HIS A 49 -25.66 7.66 -20.95
CA HIS A 49 -24.36 7.84 -20.31
C HIS A 49 -24.31 6.83 -19.16
N ARG A 50 -23.58 5.72 -19.33
CA ARG A 50 -23.28 4.83 -18.19
C ARG A 50 -22.10 5.42 -17.43
N PRO A 51 -22.21 5.76 -16.14
CA PRO A 51 -21.04 6.00 -15.33
C PRO A 51 -20.37 4.64 -15.11
N PHE A 52 -19.24 4.38 -15.78
CA PHE A 52 -18.35 3.30 -15.40
C PHE A 52 -17.54 3.75 -14.18
N GLY A 53 -18.20 3.70 -13.01
CA GLY A 53 -17.57 3.77 -11.70
C GLY A 53 -17.97 2.52 -10.93
N GLY A 54 -17.14 1.49 -11.01
CA GLY A 54 -17.33 0.24 -10.27
C GLY A 54 -15.96 -0.26 -9.85
N VAL A 55 -15.63 -0.04 -8.57
CA VAL A 55 -14.40 -0.51 -7.92
C VAL A 55 -14.44 -2.03 -7.84
N THR A 56 -13.33 -2.70 -8.15
CA THR A 56 -13.19 -4.14 -7.92
C THR A 56 -12.96 -4.36 -6.43
N ARG A 57 -13.89 -5.09 -5.79
CA ARG A 57 -13.85 -5.49 -4.37
C ARG A 57 -12.48 -6.06 -4.01
N CYS A 58 -12.01 -5.81 -2.77
CA CYS A 58 -10.93 -6.59 -2.15
C CYS A 58 -11.38 -8.07 -2.10
N GLY A 59 -11.03 -8.81 -3.14
CA GLY A 59 -11.38 -10.21 -3.32
C GLY A 59 -10.13 -11.07 -3.36
N ASP A 60 -10.34 -12.38 -3.42
CA ASP A 60 -9.33 -13.39 -3.69
C ASP A 60 -8.26 -12.84 -4.66
N PRO A 61 -6.96 -12.91 -4.32
CA PRO A 61 -5.87 -12.47 -5.19
C PRO A 61 -6.00 -12.96 -6.63
N ALA A 62 -6.55 -14.15 -6.86
CA ALA A 62 -6.83 -14.69 -8.19
C ALA A 62 -7.87 -13.86 -8.96
N VAL A 63 -8.88 -13.32 -8.29
CA VAL A 63 -9.91 -12.44 -8.89
C VAL A 63 -9.30 -11.07 -9.24
N ILE A 64 -8.50 -10.50 -8.34
CA ILE A 64 -7.81 -9.22 -8.58
C ILE A 64 -6.87 -9.35 -9.78
N LEU A 65 -6.08 -10.43 -9.82
CA LEU A 65 -5.20 -10.75 -10.94
C LEU A 65 -5.99 -10.87 -12.25
N ARG A 66 -7.08 -11.65 -12.27
CA ARG A 66 -7.95 -11.79 -13.46
C ARG A 66 -8.49 -10.44 -13.91
N PHE A 67 -8.97 -9.59 -12.99
CA PHE A 67 -9.46 -8.26 -13.31
C PHE A 67 -8.41 -7.43 -14.05
N TYR A 68 -7.19 -7.33 -13.51
CA TYR A 68 -6.12 -6.56 -14.15
C TYR A 68 -5.68 -7.16 -15.49
N HIS A 69 -5.61 -8.49 -15.59
CA HIS A 69 -5.28 -9.16 -16.85
C HIS A 69 -6.31 -8.96 -17.95
N GLU A 70 -7.60 -8.99 -17.62
CA GLU A 70 -8.69 -8.89 -18.60
C GLU A 70 -8.96 -7.44 -19.02
N LYS A 71 -8.76 -6.47 -18.13
CA LYS A 71 -9.13 -5.07 -18.36
C LYS A 71 -7.95 -4.17 -18.66
N CYS A 72 -6.79 -4.39 -18.07
CA CYS A 72 -5.62 -3.52 -18.26
C CYS A 72 -4.69 -4.04 -19.35
N LYS A 73 -3.77 -3.18 -19.78
CA LYS A 73 -2.68 -3.53 -20.70
C LYS A 73 -1.42 -3.84 -19.90
N PRO A 74 -0.93 -5.10 -19.91
CA PRO A 74 0.38 -5.42 -19.35
C PRO A 74 1.48 -4.52 -19.91
N PHE A 75 2.26 -3.93 -19.01
CA PHE A 75 3.42 -3.09 -19.35
C PHE A 75 4.72 -3.88 -19.18
N PHE A 76 5.52 -3.93 -20.24
CA PHE A 76 6.74 -4.72 -20.35
C PHE A 76 7.97 -3.85 -20.59
N ILE A 77 9.10 -4.25 -20.00
CA ILE A 77 10.43 -3.79 -20.38
C ILE A 77 11.26 -5.03 -20.73
N GLY A 78 11.56 -5.21 -22.02
CA GLY A 78 12.07 -6.50 -22.50
C GLY A 78 11.00 -7.58 -22.35
N ASP A 79 11.39 -8.74 -21.80
CA ASP A 79 10.50 -9.88 -21.59
C ASP A 79 9.82 -9.90 -20.21
N GLU A 80 10.12 -8.92 -19.36
CA GLU A 80 9.59 -8.84 -18.00
C GLU A 80 8.41 -7.88 -17.92
N GLN A 81 7.31 -8.36 -17.35
CA GLN A 81 6.16 -7.53 -17.03
C GLN A 81 6.48 -6.71 -15.78
N MET A 82 6.43 -5.38 -15.92
CA MET A 82 6.71 -4.43 -14.86
C MET A 82 5.44 -3.86 -14.21
N GLY A 83 4.29 -3.97 -14.88
CA GLY A 83 3.05 -3.40 -14.37
C GLY A 83 1.84 -3.57 -15.29
N PHE A 84 0.85 -2.72 -15.07
CA PHE A 84 -0.41 -2.64 -15.81
C PHE A 84 -0.80 -1.19 -16.09
N ILE A 85 -1.23 -0.91 -17.31
CA ILE A 85 -1.76 0.40 -17.72
C ILE A 85 -3.27 0.27 -17.92
N ARG A 86 -4.05 1.15 -17.27
CA ARG A 86 -5.51 1.16 -17.45
C ARG A 86 -5.87 1.58 -18.87
N PRO A 87 -6.98 1.09 -19.45
CA PRO A 87 -7.43 1.51 -20.77
C PRO A 87 -7.54 3.03 -20.92
N ASN A 88 -8.09 3.70 -19.90
CA ASN A 88 -8.28 5.15 -19.92
C ASN A 88 -6.94 5.91 -19.88
N ASP A 89 -5.94 5.40 -19.16
CA ASP A 89 -4.61 6.00 -19.13
C ASP A 89 -3.87 5.75 -20.45
N TRP A 90 -4.06 4.55 -21.05
CA TRP A 90 -3.43 4.18 -22.32
C TRP A 90 -3.80 5.13 -23.47
N VAL A 91 -5.04 5.65 -23.52
CA VAL A 91 -5.45 6.60 -24.57
C VAL A 91 -4.51 7.82 -24.64
N HIS A 92 -3.95 8.23 -23.50
CA HIS A 92 -3.04 9.37 -23.40
C HIS A 92 -1.57 8.99 -23.55
N LEU A 93 -1.21 7.73 -23.32
CA LEU A 93 0.15 7.21 -23.50
C LEU A 93 0.41 6.70 -24.93
N ALA A 94 -0.61 6.19 -25.61
CA ALA A 94 -0.54 5.67 -26.98
C ALA A 94 0.02 6.64 -28.03
N PRO A 95 -0.17 7.97 -27.94
CA PRO A 95 0.44 8.91 -28.87
C PRO A 95 1.97 8.96 -28.81
N TYR A 96 2.60 8.56 -27.69
CA TYR A 96 4.06 8.54 -27.52
C TYR A 96 4.67 7.27 -28.13
N LYS A 97 4.50 7.12 -29.45
CA LYS A 97 4.91 5.93 -30.20
C LYS A 97 6.41 5.65 -30.17
N ASP A 98 7.23 6.68 -29.97
CA ASP A 98 8.69 6.50 -29.82
C ASP A 98 9.06 5.84 -28.49
N ALA A 99 8.16 5.85 -27.50
CA ALA A 99 8.39 5.33 -26.16
C ALA A 99 7.66 4.02 -25.91
N PHE A 100 6.39 3.92 -26.31
CA PHE A 100 5.51 2.81 -25.97
C PHE A 100 4.96 2.15 -27.22
N HIS A 101 5.25 0.85 -27.39
CA HIS A 101 4.77 0.05 -28.51
C HIS A 101 3.69 -0.91 -28.03
N TYR A 102 2.51 -0.83 -28.62
CA TYR A 102 1.40 -1.71 -28.29
C TYR A 102 1.20 -2.80 -29.34
N ASP A 103 1.22 -4.05 -28.91
CA ASP A 103 0.90 -5.21 -29.73
C ASP A 103 -0.53 -5.68 -29.48
N ASN A 104 -1.38 -5.53 -30.51
CA ASN A 104 -2.78 -5.96 -30.48
C ASN A 104 -2.95 -7.47 -30.31
N LYS A 105 -2.00 -8.29 -30.79
CA LYS A 105 -2.12 -9.76 -30.75
C LYS A 105 -1.90 -10.30 -29.34
N THR A 106 -0.94 -9.73 -28.63
CA THR A 106 -0.57 -10.15 -27.27
C THR A 106 -1.18 -9.27 -26.18
N ASN A 107 -1.85 -8.17 -26.55
CA ASN A 107 -2.34 -7.10 -25.66
C ASN A 107 -1.23 -6.48 -24.79
N ARG A 108 0.02 -6.43 -25.28
CA ARG A 108 1.18 -5.95 -24.50
C ARG A 108 1.58 -4.54 -24.90
N VAL A 109 1.88 -3.70 -23.92
CA VAL A 109 2.60 -2.44 -24.11
C VAL A 109 4.06 -2.67 -23.73
N THR A 110 4.98 -2.45 -24.66
CA THR A 110 6.42 -2.63 -24.44
C THR A 110 7.13 -1.28 -24.51
N LEU A 111 8.02 -1.00 -23.57
CA LEU A 111 8.93 0.13 -23.64
C LEU A 111 9.87 -0.04 -24.85
N ASN A 112 10.22 1.05 -25.51
CA ASN A 112 11.05 1.02 -26.72
C ASN A 112 12.31 0.14 -26.54
N PRO A 113 12.42 -0.99 -27.28
CA PRO A 113 13.50 -1.94 -27.11
C PRO A 113 14.86 -1.39 -27.57
N ALA A 114 14.90 -0.26 -28.27
CA ALA A 114 16.14 0.41 -28.62
C ALA A 114 16.84 1.03 -27.40
N TRP A 115 16.11 1.33 -26.31
CA TRP A 115 16.69 1.89 -25.09
C TRP A 115 17.27 0.77 -24.22
N LYS A 116 18.61 0.68 -24.18
CA LYS A 116 19.31 -0.50 -23.65
C LYS A 116 19.72 -0.37 -22.20
N THR A 117 20.02 0.85 -21.75
CA THR A 117 20.58 1.08 -20.40
C THR A 117 19.53 1.57 -19.42
N TYR A 118 19.80 1.40 -18.13
CA TYR A 118 18.97 1.92 -17.05
C TYR A 118 18.82 3.44 -17.16
N GLU A 119 19.93 4.14 -17.38
CA GLU A 119 20.01 5.60 -17.47
C GLU A 119 19.25 6.12 -18.69
N GLU A 120 19.43 5.49 -19.85
CA GLU A 120 18.74 5.88 -21.09
C GLU A 120 17.23 5.73 -20.97
N ARG A 121 16.74 4.58 -20.48
CA ARG A 121 15.30 4.36 -20.26
C ARG A 121 14.73 5.37 -19.27
N SER A 122 15.44 5.59 -18.17
CA SER A 122 15.02 6.53 -17.12
C SER A 122 14.89 7.95 -17.67
N ALA A 123 15.89 8.44 -18.41
CA ALA A 123 15.90 9.77 -19.00
C ALA A 123 14.79 9.94 -20.05
N LYS A 124 14.68 8.99 -20.99
CA LYS A 124 13.68 9.07 -22.07
C LYS A 124 12.24 8.99 -21.56
N VAL A 125 11.98 8.14 -20.56
CA VAL A 125 10.64 8.09 -19.95
C VAL A 125 10.38 9.35 -19.12
N ALA A 126 11.37 9.89 -18.41
CA ALA A 126 11.22 11.15 -17.69
C ALA A 126 10.85 12.31 -18.64
N ASP A 127 11.45 12.41 -19.82
CA ASP A 127 11.12 13.42 -20.83
C ASP A 127 9.65 13.31 -21.28
N VAL A 128 9.18 12.09 -21.54
CA VAL A 128 7.78 11.82 -21.90
C VAL A 128 6.84 12.22 -20.76
N LEU A 129 7.15 11.83 -19.53
CA LEU A 129 6.32 12.14 -18.37
C LEU A 129 6.27 13.64 -18.06
N GLN A 130 7.38 14.36 -18.25
CA GLN A 130 7.42 15.82 -18.13
C GLN A 130 6.55 16.49 -19.19
N ASP A 131 6.53 15.98 -20.42
CA ASP A 131 5.64 16.48 -21.47
C ASP A 131 4.17 16.27 -21.13
N ILE A 132 3.81 15.07 -20.65
CA ILE A 132 2.45 14.77 -20.20
C ILE A 132 2.06 15.64 -18.99
N ARG A 133 2.99 15.87 -18.06
CA ARG A 133 2.79 16.76 -16.90
C ARG A 133 2.49 18.18 -17.36
N ARG A 134 3.24 18.74 -18.32
CA ARG A 134 2.99 20.08 -18.88
C ARG A 134 1.61 20.20 -19.51
N LYS A 135 1.13 19.12 -20.15
CA LYS A 135 -0.22 19.03 -20.71
C LYS A 135 -1.32 18.91 -19.65
N LYS A 136 -0.98 18.72 -18.37
CA LYS A 136 -1.90 18.58 -17.23
C LYS A 136 -2.98 17.52 -17.43
N ILE A 137 -2.65 16.45 -18.15
CA ILE A 137 -3.58 15.35 -18.47
C ILE A 137 -3.87 14.50 -17.23
N PHE A 138 -2.81 14.11 -16.51
CA PHE A 138 -2.93 13.27 -15.32
C PHE A 138 -2.76 14.09 -14.06
N LYS A 139 -3.78 14.08 -13.20
CA LYS A 139 -3.75 14.73 -11.88
C LYS A 139 -2.58 14.25 -11.02
N THR A 140 -2.21 12.96 -11.11
CA THR A 140 -1.11 12.38 -10.33
C THR A 140 0.22 13.10 -10.58
N LEU A 141 0.48 13.54 -11.82
CA LEU A 141 1.74 14.19 -12.19
C LEU A 141 1.87 15.62 -11.64
N ASN A 142 0.82 16.18 -11.05
CA ASN A 142 0.92 17.43 -10.30
C ASN A 142 1.74 17.24 -9.01
N GLY A 143 1.71 16.05 -8.41
CA GLY A 143 2.47 15.69 -7.22
C GLY A 143 3.91 15.25 -7.50
N TRP A 144 4.56 15.88 -8.49
CA TRP A 144 5.96 15.62 -8.85
C TRP A 144 6.91 16.18 -7.79
N ARG A 145 7.78 15.34 -7.25
CA ARG A 145 8.66 15.66 -6.11
C ARG A 145 10.15 15.54 -6.43
N ASN A 146 10.50 15.10 -7.64
CA ASN A 146 11.87 14.69 -7.98
C ASN A 146 12.34 13.50 -7.13
N GLU A 147 11.39 12.66 -6.74
CA GLU A 147 11.62 11.41 -6.03
C GLU A 147 11.35 10.27 -6.99
N CYS A 148 12.38 9.50 -7.30
CA CYS A 148 12.25 8.36 -8.19
C CYS A 148 12.22 7.04 -7.41
N TYR A 149 11.42 6.11 -7.90
CA TYR A 149 11.41 4.71 -7.49
C TYR A 149 12.09 3.85 -8.56
N ASP A 150 12.78 2.80 -8.12
CA ASP A 150 13.30 1.77 -9.02
C ASP A 150 12.15 0.95 -9.60
N VAL A 151 12.24 0.64 -10.89
CA VAL A 151 11.29 -0.18 -11.62
C VAL A 151 11.90 -1.55 -11.84
N SER A 152 11.37 -2.55 -11.14
CA SER A 152 11.78 -3.95 -11.26
C SER A 152 10.57 -4.87 -11.27
N ALA A 153 10.73 -6.06 -11.86
CA ALA A 153 9.68 -7.07 -11.88
C ALA A 153 9.39 -7.56 -10.46
N ARG A 154 10.42 -7.76 -9.62
CA ARG A 154 10.29 -8.16 -8.21
C ARG A 154 11.28 -7.39 -7.35
N TYR A 155 11.05 -7.41 -6.03
CA TYR A 155 12.00 -6.85 -5.07
C TYR A 155 13.31 -7.64 -5.12
N GLY A 156 14.45 -6.95 -5.19
CA GLY A 156 15.78 -7.56 -5.27
C GLY A 156 16.23 -7.93 -6.69
N ASP A 157 15.33 -7.91 -7.69
CA ASP A 157 15.76 -7.97 -9.09
C ASP A 157 16.53 -6.69 -9.46
N LYS A 158 17.43 -6.80 -10.45
CA LYS A 158 18.13 -5.64 -10.99
C LYS A 158 17.11 -4.66 -11.59
N PRO A 159 17.04 -3.39 -11.13
CA PRO A 159 16.14 -2.41 -11.71
C PRO A 159 16.37 -2.18 -13.20
N ALA A 160 15.29 -2.10 -13.97
CA ALA A 160 15.34 -1.89 -15.41
C ALA A 160 15.44 -0.40 -15.79
N MET A 161 14.91 0.47 -14.94
CA MET A 161 14.94 1.95 -15.01
C MET A 161 14.46 2.52 -13.66
N LYS A 162 14.49 3.83 -13.50
CA LYS A 162 13.75 4.55 -12.45
C LYS A 162 12.64 5.41 -13.04
N MET A 163 11.62 5.66 -12.23
CA MET A 163 10.47 6.49 -12.60
C MET A 163 10.10 7.41 -11.45
N GLU A 164 9.68 8.64 -11.77
CA GLU A 164 9.11 9.56 -10.78
C GLU A 164 7.95 8.88 -10.03
N ARG A 165 7.98 8.96 -8.69
CA ARG A 165 6.99 8.39 -7.76
C ARG A 165 5.56 8.74 -8.14
N ALA A 166 5.33 9.97 -8.58
CA ALA A 166 4.02 10.47 -9.00
C ALA A 166 3.44 9.75 -10.23
N ALA A 167 4.30 9.16 -11.07
CA ALA A 167 3.91 8.52 -12.32
C ALA A 167 3.75 7.00 -12.21
N THR A 168 4.28 6.36 -11.15
CA THR A 168 4.34 4.88 -11.07
C THR A 168 2.97 4.22 -11.15
N CYS A 169 1.93 4.88 -10.66
CA CYS A 169 0.57 4.35 -10.67
C CYS A 169 -0.10 4.35 -12.04
N LEU A 170 0.36 5.19 -12.98
CA LEU A 170 -0.10 5.18 -14.38
C LEU A 170 0.31 3.89 -15.10
N PHE A 171 1.40 3.29 -14.63
CA PHE A 171 1.95 2.04 -15.13
C PHE A 171 1.70 0.88 -14.17
N GLY A 172 0.95 1.11 -13.09
CA GLY A 172 0.63 0.11 -12.07
C GLY A 172 1.87 -0.64 -11.60
N LEU A 173 2.98 0.06 -11.37
CA LEU A 173 4.26 -0.53 -10.97
C LEU A 173 4.25 -0.88 -9.47
N LYS A 174 4.95 -1.95 -9.09
CA LYS A 174 5.18 -2.28 -7.68
C LYS A 174 5.89 -1.12 -6.99
N ARG A 175 5.36 -0.71 -5.85
CA ARG A 175 5.94 0.29 -4.97
C ARG A 175 6.40 -0.34 -3.68
N TYR A 176 7.47 0.21 -3.14
CA TYR A 176 8.02 -0.19 -1.86
C TYR A 176 8.00 1.01 -0.91
N GLY A 177 7.72 0.74 0.36
CA GLY A 177 7.74 1.75 1.42
C GLY A 177 8.15 1.13 2.75
N VAL A 178 8.36 1.98 3.75
CA VAL A 178 8.76 1.60 5.10
C VAL A 178 7.83 2.24 6.10
N HIS A 179 7.38 1.48 7.09
CA HIS A 179 6.57 1.99 8.19
C HIS A 179 7.16 1.52 9.52
N ILE A 180 7.14 2.39 10.54
CA ILE A 180 7.55 2.05 11.91
C ILE A 180 6.33 2.15 12.83
N ASN A 181 6.00 1.04 13.48
CA ASN A 181 5.10 1.04 14.62
C ASN A 181 5.91 1.37 15.88
N GLY A 182 5.79 2.60 16.36
CA GLY A 182 6.31 2.98 17.67
C GLY A 182 5.29 2.65 18.75
N PHE A 183 5.69 1.92 19.78
CA PHE A 183 4.78 1.58 20.88
C PHE A 183 5.49 1.65 22.23
N VAL A 184 4.72 1.87 23.29
CA VAL A 184 5.19 1.92 24.67
C VAL A 184 4.49 0.81 25.44
N ARG A 185 5.26 0.04 26.20
CA ARG A 185 4.75 -0.93 27.17
C ARG A 185 4.92 -0.37 28.57
N ARG A 186 3.82 -0.23 29.31
CA ARG A 186 3.84 0.23 30.70
C ARG A 186 4.17 -0.92 31.66
N PRO A 187 4.58 -0.61 32.91
CA PRO A 187 4.88 -1.63 33.91
C PRO A 187 3.72 -2.60 34.23
N ASP A 188 2.47 -2.17 34.03
CA ASP A 188 1.27 -3.00 34.20
C ASP A 188 1.01 -3.96 33.01
N GLY A 189 1.88 -3.93 31.99
CA GLY A 189 1.78 -4.73 30.78
C GLY A 189 0.89 -4.09 29.70
N SER A 190 0.22 -2.97 29.98
CA SER A 190 -0.59 -2.27 28.98
C SER A 190 0.27 -1.69 27.87
N MET A 191 -0.29 -1.66 26.66
CA MET A 191 0.38 -1.13 25.48
C MET A 191 -0.33 0.12 24.96
N SER A 192 0.45 1.12 24.57
CA SER A 192 0.01 2.26 23.76
C SER A 192 0.85 2.38 22.50
N VAL A 193 0.27 2.87 21.42
CA VAL A 193 0.90 2.99 20.10
C VAL A 193 0.93 4.46 19.70
N TRP A 194 2.07 4.90 19.17
CA TRP A 194 2.26 6.24 18.62
C TRP A 194 1.71 6.33 17.20
N PHE A 195 1.01 7.43 16.94
CA PHE A 195 0.49 7.84 15.64
C PHE A 195 0.87 9.28 15.36
N GLN A 196 0.86 9.65 14.09
CA GLN A 196 1.12 11.01 13.64
C GLN A 196 -0.12 11.58 12.94
N ARG A 197 -0.33 12.90 12.98
CA ARG A 197 -1.21 13.62 12.07
C ARG A 197 -0.38 14.16 10.93
N ARG A 198 -0.71 13.76 9.71
CA ARG A 198 -0.03 14.24 8.49
C ARG A 198 -0.28 15.74 8.32
N ALA A 199 0.75 16.48 7.94
CA ALA A 199 0.61 17.92 7.67
C ALA A 199 -0.45 18.20 6.58
N ALA A 200 -1.13 19.34 6.70
CA ALA A 200 -2.14 19.79 5.73
C ALA A 200 -1.57 20.01 4.32
N THR A 201 -0.25 20.21 4.22
CA THR A 201 0.50 20.46 2.99
C THR A 201 0.83 19.18 2.22
N LYS A 202 0.68 17.99 2.81
CA LYS A 202 0.93 16.72 2.13
C LYS A 202 0.02 16.57 0.93
N GLU A 203 0.59 16.17 -0.21
CA GLU A 203 -0.19 16.04 -1.46
C GLU A 203 -1.10 14.82 -1.45
N THR A 204 -0.84 13.85 -0.57
CA THR A 204 -1.68 12.67 -0.35
C THR A 204 -2.11 12.57 1.11
N PHE A 205 -3.41 12.33 1.30
CA PHE A 205 -4.04 12.15 2.61
C PHE A 205 -3.69 13.29 3.61
N PRO A 206 -3.85 14.57 3.24
CA PRO A 206 -3.58 15.67 4.18
C PRO A 206 -4.48 15.57 5.40
N ASN A 207 -3.97 15.95 6.58
CA ASN A 207 -4.64 15.93 7.88
C ASN A 207 -5.05 14.55 8.40
N LYS A 208 -4.83 13.45 7.67
CA LYS A 208 -5.16 12.10 8.15
C LYS A 208 -4.18 11.66 9.24
N VAL A 209 -4.67 10.83 10.15
CA VAL A 209 -3.85 10.13 11.13
C VAL A 209 -3.15 8.95 10.45
N ASP A 210 -1.88 8.74 10.76
CA ASP A 210 -0.98 7.79 10.10
C ASP A 210 -0.13 7.03 11.14
N ASN A 211 0.55 5.96 10.74
CA ASN A 211 1.53 5.28 11.61
C ASN A 211 2.66 6.26 12.00
N MET A 212 3.28 6.05 13.17
CA MET A 212 4.26 6.98 13.74
C MET A 212 5.30 7.51 12.73
N VAL A 213 5.89 6.63 11.92
CA VAL A 213 6.82 6.99 10.85
C VAL A 213 6.44 6.25 9.57
N THR A 214 6.38 6.95 8.45
CA THR A 214 6.06 6.40 7.13
C THR A 214 6.97 6.95 6.04
N GLY A 215 7.37 6.12 5.09
CA GLY A 215 8.32 6.53 4.07
C GLY A 215 8.18 5.81 2.75
N GLY A 216 8.47 6.53 1.67
CA GLY A 216 8.59 5.96 0.34
C GLY A 216 9.99 5.41 0.10
N PHE A 217 10.13 4.21 -0.47
CA PHE A 217 11.45 3.65 -0.75
C PHE A 217 12.02 4.21 -2.07
N CYS A 218 12.72 5.33 -1.96
CA CYS A 218 13.35 6.04 -3.07
C CYS A 218 14.68 5.42 -3.52
N VAL A 219 15.03 5.65 -4.79
CA VAL A 219 16.33 5.27 -5.37
C VAL A 219 17.48 5.89 -4.57
N GLY A 220 18.58 5.15 -4.44
CA GLY A 220 19.82 5.63 -3.82
C GLY A 220 19.95 5.34 -2.33
N TYR A 221 18.93 4.73 -1.73
CA TYR A 221 18.94 4.27 -0.35
C TYR A 221 18.85 2.75 -0.29
N THR A 222 19.56 2.15 0.66
CA THR A 222 19.18 0.84 1.19
C THR A 222 17.92 0.98 2.04
N LEU A 223 17.20 -0.13 2.26
CA LEU A 223 15.98 -0.12 3.05
C LEU A 223 16.19 0.48 4.46
N MET A 224 17.26 0.09 5.15
CA MET A 224 17.57 0.62 6.48
C MET A 224 18.03 2.09 6.46
N GLN A 225 18.66 2.57 5.39
CA GLN A 225 18.95 4.00 5.26
C GLN A 225 17.67 4.81 5.08
N CYS A 226 16.70 4.30 4.31
CA CYS A 226 15.37 4.92 4.21
C CYS A 226 14.68 4.94 5.58
N VAL A 227 14.59 3.81 6.30
CA VAL A 227 14.02 3.75 7.66
C VAL A 227 14.64 4.80 8.59
N ARG A 228 15.97 4.91 8.62
CA ARG A 228 16.65 5.86 9.49
C ARG A 228 16.38 7.31 9.11
N LYS A 229 16.41 7.64 7.82
CA LYS A 229 16.09 8.97 7.30
C LYS A 229 14.69 9.39 7.75
N GLU A 230 13.68 8.58 7.43
CA GLU A 230 12.27 8.93 7.70
C GLU A 230 12.01 9.01 9.21
N ALA A 231 12.63 8.16 10.01
CA ALA A 231 12.45 8.20 11.45
C ALA A 231 13.13 9.41 12.13
N GLN A 232 14.20 9.93 11.54
CA GLN A 232 14.81 11.18 11.96
C GLN A 232 13.99 12.38 11.52
N GLU A 233 13.54 12.41 10.27
CA GLU A 233 12.79 13.54 9.70
C GLU A 233 11.38 13.68 10.32
N GLU A 234 10.61 12.59 10.36
CA GLU A 234 9.22 12.64 10.84
C GLU A 234 9.13 12.67 12.37
N ALA A 235 9.98 11.92 13.10
CA ALA A 235 9.84 11.69 14.54
C ALA A 235 11.07 12.07 15.40
N SER A 236 12.13 12.61 14.79
CA SER A 236 13.36 13.01 15.48
C SER A 236 13.99 11.92 16.34
N LEU A 237 13.92 10.66 15.89
CA LEU A 237 14.48 9.54 16.67
C LEU A 237 16.01 9.70 16.85
N PRO A 238 16.52 9.71 18.08
CA PRO A 238 17.96 9.70 18.36
C PRO A 238 18.60 8.36 17.98
N ASP A 239 19.92 8.37 17.77
CA ASP A 239 20.67 7.22 17.26
C ASP A 239 20.48 5.92 18.05
N HIS A 240 20.36 6.00 19.38
CA HIS A 240 20.17 4.82 20.20
C HIS A 240 18.81 4.14 19.94
N LEU A 241 17.75 4.91 19.65
CA LEU A 241 16.44 4.38 19.25
C LEU A 241 16.46 3.90 17.80
N LEU A 242 17.14 4.60 16.89
CA LEU A 242 17.33 4.13 15.52
C LEU A 242 18.02 2.76 15.46
N ASN A 243 18.95 2.49 16.37
CA ASN A 243 19.64 1.21 16.48
C ASN A 243 18.78 0.11 17.11
N ALA A 244 17.67 0.46 17.75
CA ALA A 244 16.72 -0.48 18.35
C ALA A 244 15.61 -0.91 17.38
N ILE A 245 15.43 -0.22 16.25
CA ILE A 245 14.42 -0.58 15.23
C ILE A 245 14.65 -2.01 14.71
N ARG A 246 13.61 -2.84 14.66
CA ARG A 246 13.68 -4.21 14.15
C ARG A 246 12.66 -4.45 13.04
N PRO A 247 13.02 -5.19 11.97
CA PRO A 247 12.03 -5.61 10.97
C PRO A 247 11.01 -6.54 11.61
N ALA A 248 9.74 -6.33 11.31
CA ALA A 248 8.61 -7.09 11.82
C ALA A 248 7.86 -7.86 10.72
N GLY A 249 8.24 -7.66 9.46
CA GLY A 249 7.65 -8.34 8.30
C GLY A 249 7.40 -7.38 7.15
N ASN A 250 6.42 -7.69 6.33
CA ASN A 250 5.89 -6.79 5.32
C ASN A 250 4.41 -7.06 5.10
N VAL A 251 3.67 -6.01 4.73
CA VAL A 251 2.31 -6.10 4.25
C VAL A 251 2.28 -5.70 2.78
N SER A 252 1.39 -6.29 2.02
CA SER A 252 1.27 -6.06 0.59
C SER A 252 -0.18 -6.11 0.13
N PHE A 253 -0.57 -5.08 -0.62
CA PHE A 253 -1.95 -4.88 -1.06
C PHE A 253 -2.00 -4.07 -2.36
N VAL A 254 -3.12 -4.16 -3.07
CA VAL A 254 -3.38 -3.34 -4.26
C VAL A 254 -4.60 -2.49 -3.99
N TYR A 255 -4.52 -1.21 -4.35
CA TYR A 255 -5.70 -0.36 -4.44
C TYR A 255 -5.67 0.43 -5.76
N GLU A 256 -6.82 0.97 -6.13
CA GLU A 256 -6.98 1.81 -7.31
C GLU A 256 -7.76 3.07 -6.93
N ASP A 257 -7.37 4.21 -7.48
CA ASP A 257 -8.16 5.45 -7.42
C ASP A 257 -8.10 6.23 -8.74
N ASP A 258 -8.57 7.48 -8.75
CA ASP A 258 -8.57 8.34 -9.94
C ASP A 258 -7.18 8.50 -10.59
N ARG A 259 -6.10 8.37 -9.80
CA ARG A 259 -4.72 8.54 -10.24
C ARG A 259 -4.14 7.33 -10.97
N GLY A 260 -4.55 6.11 -10.63
CA GLY A 260 -3.94 4.90 -11.16
C GLY A 260 -4.07 3.68 -10.27
N ILE A 261 -3.27 2.67 -10.57
CA ILE A 261 -3.20 1.39 -9.84
C ILE A 261 -1.99 1.42 -8.91
N PHE A 262 -2.16 0.94 -7.68
CA PHE A 262 -1.13 1.01 -6.64
C PHE A 262 -0.87 -0.36 -5.99
N PRO A 263 0.01 -1.18 -6.58
CA PRO A 263 0.53 -2.37 -5.93
C PRO A 263 1.63 -1.97 -4.94
N GLU A 264 1.35 -2.09 -3.64
CA GLU A 264 2.27 -1.65 -2.59
C GLU A 264 2.78 -2.80 -1.75
N THR A 265 4.07 -2.82 -1.48
CA THR A 265 4.69 -3.63 -0.43
C THR A 265 5.32 -2.69 0.58
N ILE A 266 4.83 -2.73 1.82
CA ILE A 266 5.33 -1.91 2.91
C ILE A 266 6.12 -2.81 3.85
N PHE A 267 7.41 -2.53 3.98
CA PHE A 267 8.27 -3.16 4.97
C PHE A 267 7.95 -2.60 6.34
N VAL A 268 7.55 -3.48 7.26
CA VAL A 268 7.08 -3.10 8.58
C VAL A 268 8.22 -3.27 9.57
N PHE A 269 8.39 -2.25 10.41
CA PHE A 269 9.34 -2.23 11.51
C PHE A 269 8.61 -1.93 12.81
N ASP A 270 9.08 -2.51 13.89
CA ASP A 270 8.56 -2.26 15.22
C ASP A 270 9.67 -1.63 16.07
N LEU A 271 9.27 -0.69 16.93
CA LEU A 271 10.15 -0.02 17.88
C LEU A 271 9.42 0.17 19.21
N GLU A 272 9.90 -0.52 20.24
CA GLU A 272 9.49 -0.23 21.61
C GLU A 272 10.21 1.04 22.09
N LEU A 273 9.43 2.03 22.53
CA LEU A 273 9.89 3.34 22.93
C LEU A 273 9.83 3.50 24.46
N PRO A 274 10.76 4.27 25.05
CA PRO A 274 10.65 4.69 26.44
C PRO A 274 9.34 5.42 26.73
N GLU A 275 8.82 5.27 27.95
CA GLU A 275 7.55 5.91 28.37
C GLU A 275 7.63 7.45 28.35
N ASP A 276 8.81 8.00 28.57
CA ASP A 276 9.09 9.44 28.56
C ASP A 276 9.46 9.99 27.18
N PHE A 277 9.59 9.13 26.15
CA PHE A 277 9.89 9.57 24.81
C PHE A 277 8.72 10.32 24.17
N GLN A 278 8.99 11.49 23.62
CA GLN A 278 8.03 12.33 22.88
C GLN A 278 8.58 12.56 21.47
N PRO A 279 7.94 12.03 20.42
CA PRO A 279 8.37 12.29 19.05
C PRO A 279 8.18 13.76 18.69
N LEU A 280 9.08 14.28 17.86
CA LEU A 280 9.03 15.65 17.35
C LEU A 280 9.25 15.63 15.83
N CYS A 281 8.50 16.45 15.11
CA CYS A 281 8.70 16.63 13.67
C CYS A 281 9.92 17.53 13.41
N SER A 282 10.79 17.11 12.49
CA SER A 282 11.97 17.89 12.07
C SER A 282 11.81 18.58 10.71
N ASP A 283 10.90 18.11 9.84
CA ASP A 283 10.81 18.51 8.43
C ASP A 283 9.47 19.15 8.01
N ASN A 284 8.55 19.34 8.95
CA ASN A 284 7.18 19.84 8.76
C ASN A 284 6.24 18.89 7.97
N GLU A 285 6.59 17.61 7.85
CA GLU A 285 5.72 16.60 7.25
C GLU A 285 4.62 16.12 8.21
N VAL A 286 4.82 16.36 9.50
CA VAL A 286 3.96 15.97 10.60
C VAL A 286 3.46 17.20 11.35
N ASP A 287 2.16 17.23 11.61
CA ASP A 287 1.52 18.31 12.36
C ASP A 287 1.55 18.05 13.87
N ASN A 288 1.17 16.83 14.30
CA ASN A 288 1.07 16.46 15.71
C ASN A 288 1.25 14.94 15.90
N PHE A 289 1.53 14.52 17.14
CA PHE A 289 1.61 13.11 17.52
C PHE A 289 0.56 12.74 18.57
N TYR A 290 0.14 11.48 18.57
CA TYR A 290 -0.81 10.91 19.54
C TYR A 290 -0.29 9.58 20.06
N LEU A 291 -0.29 9.40 21.38
CA LEU A 291 -0.08 8.11 22.01
C LEU A 291 -1.43 7.54 22.41
N MET A 292 -1.85 6.45 21.78
CA MET A 292 -3.19 5.87 21.94
C MET A 292 -3.13 4.47 22.54
N THR A 293 -4.05 4.16 23.46
CA THR A 293 -4.26 2.81 23.99
C THR A 293 -4.84 1.88 22.93
N ILE A 294 -4.66 0.57 23.08
CA ILE A 294 -5.21 -0.42 22.13
C ILE A 294 -6.73 -0.26 21.88
N PRO A 295 -7.60 -0.01 22.88
CA PRO A 295 -9.01 0.28 22.63
C PRO A 295 -9.22 1.52 21.74
N GLU A 296 -8.46 2.60 21.95
CA GLU A 296 -8.53 3.80 21.11
C GLU A 296 -8.04 3.52 19.68
N VAL A 297 -6.98 2.73 19.53
CA VAL A 297 -6.45 2.28 18.23
C VAL A 297 -7.52 1.53 17.43
N LYS A 298 -8.25 0.60 18.06
CA LYS A 298 -9.35 -0.15 17.42
C LYS A 298 -10.48 0.77 16.94
N ASN A 299 -10.74 1.87 17.65
CA ASN A 299 -11.73 2.87 17.21
C ASN A 299 -11.17 3.76 16.09
N LEU A 300 -9.89 4.16 16.18
CA LEU A 300 -9.23 5.01 15.19
C LEU A 300 -9.18 4.34 13.81
N VAL A 301 -8.79 3.06 13.74
CA VAL A 301 -8.65 2.34 12.46
C VAL A 301 -9.98 2.18 11.71
N LEU A 302 -11.11 2.27 12.42
CA LEU A 302 -12.47 2.24 11.86
C LEU A 302 -13.00 3.65 11.50
N SER A 303 -12.24 4.70 11.78
CA SER A 303 -12.65 6.08 11.56
C SER A 303 -12.08 6.63 10.26
N ASP A 304 -12.85 7.49 9.59
CA ASP A 304 -12.40 8.16 8.37
C ASP A 304 -11.21 9.09 8.59
N GLU A 305 -10.85 9.41 9.83
CA GLU A 305 -9.65 10.20 10.15
C GLU A 305 -8.36 9.44 9.87
N PHE A 306 -8.39 8.10 9.88
CA PHE A 306 -7.19 7.29 9.68
C PHE A 306 -6.88 7.11 8.19
N LYS A 307 -5.60 7.16 7.84
CA LYS A 307 -5.14 6.97 6.47
C LYS A 307 -5.35 5.52 6.08
N ILE A 308 -6.23 5.29 5.11
CA ILE A 308 -6.66 3.96 4.70
C ILE A 308 -5.52 3.03 4.27
N THR A 309 -4.48 3.55 3.60
CA THR A 309 -3.33 2.73 3.18
C THR A 309 -2.38 2.39 4.33
N SER A 310 -2.62 2.94 5.52
CA SER A 310 -1.91 2.61 6.76
C SER A 310 -2.66 1.58 7.61
N CYS A 311 -3.94 1.32 7.32
CA CYS A 311 -4.73 0.28 7.98
C CYS A 311 -4.08 -1.12 7.90
N PRO A 312 -3.55 -1.58 6.75
CA PRO A 312 -2.93 -2.90 6.66
C PRO A 312 -1.76 -3.10 7.64
N ILE A 313 -0.93 -2.07 7.82
CA ILE A 313 0.23 -2.10 8.73
C ILE A 313 -0.24 -2.22 10.18
N LEU A 314 -1.27 -1.45 10.55
CA LEU A 314 -1.83 -1.50 11.89
C LEU A 314 -2.55 -2.82 12.17
N LEU A 315 -3.25 -3.37 11.18
CA LEU A 315 -3.90 -4.67 11.28
C LEU A 315 -2.87 -5.79 11.52
N ASP A 316 -1.80 -5.83 10.73
CA ASP A 316 -0.65 -6.72 10.91
C ASP A 316 -0.04 -6.58 12.32
N PHE A 317 0.13 -5.35 12.80
CA PHE A 317 0.60 -5.09 14.17
C PHE A 317 -0.33 -5.68 15.24
N LEU A 318 -1.64 -5.41 15.15
CA LEU A 318 -2.61 -5.91 16.13
C LEU A 318 -2.65 -7.45 16.16
N VAL A 319 -2.47 -8.10 15.01
CA VAL A 319 -2.39 -9.56 14.91
C VAL A 319 -1.11 -10.08 15.56
N ARG A 320 0.06 -9.55 15.17
CA ARG A 320 1.36 -9.99 15.71
C ARG A 320 1.51 -9.78 17.21
N HIS A 321 0.84 -8.76 17.76
CA HIS A 321 0.83 -8.45 19.19
C HIS A 321 -0.40 -8.98 19.95
N HIS A 322 -1.17 -9.89 19.34
CA HIS A 322 -2.27 -10.63 19.98
C HIS A 322 -3.47 -9.78 20.42
N PHE A 323 -3.68 -8.62 19.80
CA PHE A 323 -4.84 -7.75 20.03
C PHE A 323 -6.00 -8.00 19.06
N LEU A 324 -5.82 -8.88 18.08
CA LEU A 324 -6.87 -9.38 17.19
C LEU A 324 -6.75 -10.90 17.07
N SER A 325 -7.83 -11.61 17.38
CA SER A 325 -7.87 -13.08 17.40
C SER A 325 -8.81 -13.65 16.32
N PRO A 326 -8.50 -14.81 15.72
CA PRO A 326 -9.42 -15.54 14.84
C PRO A 326 -10.76 -15.91 15.48
N ASP A 327 -10.79 -16.10 16.81
CA ASP A 327 -12.02 -16.45 17.54
C ASP A 327 -12.97 -15.25 17.69
N GLU A 328 -12.45 -14.03 17.58
CA GLU A 328 -13.20 -12.78 17.80
C GLU A 328 -13.56 -12.06 16.49
N GLU A 329 -12.80 -12.29 15.40
CA GLU A 329 -13.03 -11.66 14.09
C GLU A 329 -13.43 -12.70 13.04
N PRO A 330 -14.72 -12.79 12.68
CA PRO A 330 -15.22 -13.76 11.71
C PRO A 330 -14.56 -13.69 10.33
N ASN A 331 -13.97 -12.54 9.97
CA ASN A 331 -13.33 -12.31 8.68
C ASN A 331 -11.80 -12.40 8.76
N TYR A 332 -11.25 -12.92 9.85
CA TYR A 332 -9.81 -12.90 10.14
C TYR A 332 -8.98 -13.38 8.95
N CYS A 333 -9.26 -14.57 8.41
CA CYS A 333 -8.50 -15.11 7.28
C CYS A 333 -8.56 -14.19 6.05
N GLN A 334 -9.74 -13.63 5.74
CA GLN A 334 -9.88 -12.72 4.60
C GLN A 334 -9.11 -11.42 4.80
N LEU A 335 -9.04 -10.90 6.03
CA LEU A 335 -8.21 -9.74 6.37
C LEU A 335 -6.72 -10.06 6.17
N ILE A 336 -6.24 -11.20 6.68
CA ILE A 336 -4.84 -11.64 6.52
C ILE A 336 -4.48 -11.82 5.04
N ASP A 337 -5.34 -12.50 4.27
CA ASP A 337 -5.13 -12.69 2.83
C ASP A 337 -5.06 -11.36 2.07
N THR A 338 -5.86 -10.37 2.48
CA THR A 338 -5.90 -9.04 1.87
C THR A 338 -4.62 -8.25 2.14
N VAL A 339 -4.08 -8.30 3.36
CA VAL A 339 -2.88 -7.55 3.74
C VAL A 339 -1.58 -8.26 3.38
N HIS A 340 -1.63 -9.51 2.92
CA HIS A 340 -0.48 -10.27 2.42
C HIS A 340 -0.67 -10.75 0.99
N MET A 341 -1.25 -9.90 0.13
CA MET A 341 -1.39 -10.20 -1.28
C MET A 341 -0.01 -10.51 -1.88
N PRO A 342 0.18 -11.59 -2.66
CA PRO A 342 1.51 -12.07 -3.07
C PRO A 342 2.16 -11.20 -4.17
N LEU A 343 2.40 -9.92 -3.86
CA LEU A 343 2.87 -8.91 -4.80
C LEU A 343 4.26 -9.20 -5.34
N HIS A 344 5.09 -9.92 -4.61
CA HIS A 344 6.38 -10.37 -5.14
C HIS A 344 6.19 -11.09 -6.49
N ASN A 345 5.19 -11.96 -6.62
CA ASN A 345 4.92 -12.74 -7.83
C ASN A 345 3.67 -12.27 -8.61
N PHE A 346 3.18 -11.06 -8.34
CA PHE A 346 1.88 -10.61 -8.85
C PHE A 346 1.82 -10.40 -10.36
N TYR A 347 2.88 -9.88 -10.98
CA TYR A 347 2.95 -9.93 -12.42
C TYR A 347 3.43 -11.33 -12.80
N PRO A 348 2.69 -12.05 -13.66
CA PRO A 348 3.21 -13.29 -14.18
C PRO A 348 4.49 -12.96 -14.94
N SER A 349 5.62 -13.41 -14.39
CA SER A 349 6.79 -13.65 -15.22
C SER A 349 6.30 -14.55 -16.35
N ALA A 350 6.68 -14.26 -17.60
CA ALA A 350 6.53 -15.25 -18.66
C ALA A 350 6.94 -16.60 -18.08
N LEU A 351 6.00 -17.56 -18.03
CA LEU A 351 6.16 -18.88 -17.43
C LEU A 351 7.62 -19.30 -17.48
N VAL A 352 8.35 -19.20 -16.35
CA VAL A 352 9.67 -19.80 -16.27
C VAL A 352 9.39 -21.29 -16.47
N PRO A 353 9.88 -21.93 -17.55
CA PRO A 353 9.81 -23.37 -17.63
C PRO A 353 10.49 -23.89 -16.36
N THR A 354 9.78 -24.68 -15.58
CA THR A 354 10.32 -25.36 -14.41
C THR A 354 11.67 -26.00 -14.79
N GLY A 355 12.78 -25.42 -14.33
CA GLY A 355 14.11 -25.96 -14.59
C GLY A 355 15.18 -24.94 -15.00
N VAL A 356 15.48 -23.94 -14.17
CA VAL A 356 16.87 -23.47 -14.01
C VAL A 356 17.07 -23.10 -12.53
N GLU A 357 17.97 -23.81 -11.86
CA GLU A 357 18.36 -23.58 -10.46
C GLU A 357 18.84 -22.14 -10.24
N SER A 358 18.14 -21.38 -9.41
CA SER A 358 18.69 -20.16 -8.83
C SER A 358 19.70 -20.54 -7.74
N LYS A 359 21.00 -20.35 -8.01
CA LYS A 359 22.07 -20.49 -7.02
C LYS A 359 22.04 -19.33 -6.03
N HIS A 360 21.09 -19.33 -5.10
CA HIS A 360 21.26 -18.62 -3.83
C HIS A 360 21.88 -19.57 -2.81
N ARG A 361 23.22 -19.55 -2.72
CA ARG A 361 23.95 -20.21 -1.63
C ARG A 361 23.74 -19.40 -0.35
N PHE A 362 22.85 -19.86 0.52
CA PHE A 362 22.89 -19.49 1.93
C PHE A 362 24.23 -19.97 2.50
N HIS A 363 25.11 -19.04 2.89
CA HIS A 363 26.26 -19.37 3.72
C HIS A 363 25.77 -19.49 5.16
N ASN A 364 25.51 -20.73 5.60
CA ASN A 364 25.39 -21.04 7.01
C ASN A 364 26.78 -20.98 7.65
N ASN A 365 27.10 -19.87 8.31
CA ASN A 365 28.19 -19.83 9.28
C ASN A 365 27.62 -20.15 10.66
N SER A 366 27.42 -21.44 10.92
CA SER A 366 27.28 -21.96 12.28
C SER A 366 28.45 -22.91 12.52
N SER A 367 29.51 -22.37 13.11
CA SER A 367 30.60 -23.13 13.72
C SER A 367 31.11 -22.35 14.91
N ALA A 368 30.45 -22.50 16.06
CA ALA A 368 31.08 -22.45 17.38
C ALA A 368 30.03 -22.88 18.42
N ILE A 369 30.31 -24.09 18.92
CA ILE A 369 29.87 -24.81 20.12
C ILE A 369 29.20 -23.97 21.20
#